data_AF-A0A356XEJ4-F1
#
_entry.id   AF-A0A356XEJ4-F1
#
_cell.length_a   1.000
_cell.length_b   1.000
_cell.length_c   1.000
_cell.angle_alpha   90.00
_cell.angle_beta   90.00
_cell.angle_gamma   90.00
#
_symmetry.space_group_name_H-M   'P 1'
#
loop_
_entity.id
_entity.type
_entity.pdbx_description
1 polymer ?
#
loop_
_entity_poly.entity_id
_entity_poly.type
_entity_poly.pdbx_seq_one_letter_code
_entity_poly.pdbx_strand_id
1 'polypeptide(L)'
;YGYNVKFLHSEIGKLLGIHENYRTIIIGAGNMGRALANHRLFEKRGFVNEAIFDINPEVVGTTINRYKVMHMDELESFTAANRVDIAILCVPNSQTAAVAERVASLGIRGLWNFSPMDLKLDREVVIENVHLGDGLMLLGYRLSRHDSQQDSQKK
;
A
#
# COMPACT_ATOMS: atom_id res chain seq x y z
N TYR A 1 12.03 -37.51 -3.30
CA TYR A 1 12.55 -36.26 -3.88
C TYR A 1 11.69 -35.12 -3.36
N GLY A 2 12.29 -34.16 -2.64
CA GLY A 2 11.58 -33.04 -2.02
C GLY A 2 12.45 -31.79 -2.09
N TYR A 3 11.85 -30.64 -1.86
CA TYR A 3 12.55 -29.35 -1.90
C TYR A 3 13.31 -29.10 -0.60
N ASN A 4 14.52 -28.55 -0.72
CA ASN A 4 15.18 -27.95 0.43
C ASN A 4 14.39 -26.70 0.83
N VAL A 5 13.63 -26.81 1.92
CA VAL A 5 12.72 -25.76 2.40
C VAL A 5 13.45 -24.43 2.63
N LYS A 6 14.68 -24.47 3.16
CA LYS A 6 15.47 -23.25 3.40
C LYS A 6 15.87 -22.57 2.08
N PHE A 7 16.29 -23.38 1.10
CA PHE A 7 16.64 -22.86 -0.22
C PHE A 7 15.42 -22.29 -0.95
N LEU A 8 14.31 -23.03 -1.00
CA LEU A 8 13.09 -22.57 -1.66
C LEU A 8 12.52 -21.30 -1.01
N HIS A 9 12.52 -21.24 0.32
CA HIS A 9 12.12 -20.03 1.04
C HIS A 9 13.00 -18.83 0.68
N SER A 10 14.32 -19.02 0.57
CA SER A 10 15.25 -17.96 0.18
C SER A 10 15.02 -17.49 -1.26
N GLU A 11 14.79 -18.41 -2.19
CA GLU A 11 14.58 -18.06 -3.60
C GLU A 11 13.24 -17.34 -3.83
N ILE A 12 12.17 -17.77 -3.16
CA ILE A 12 10.89 -17.05 -3.17
C ILE A 12 11.05 -15.65 -2.57
N GLY A 13 11.81 -15.52 -1.47
CA GLY A 13 12.08 -14.21 -0.87
C GLY A 13 12.82 -13.24 -1.79
N LYS A 14 13.78 -13.73 -2.57
CA LYS A 14 14.49 -12.94 -3.60
C LYS A 14 13.55 -12.50 -4.72
N LEU A 15 12.73 -13.42 -5.25
CA LEU A 15 11.77 -13.11 -6.31
C LEU A 15 10.74 -12.06 -5.89
N LEU A 16 10.36 -12.04 -4.62
CA LEU A 16 9.42 -11.06 -4.04
C LEU A 16 10.08 -9.72 -3.66
N GLY A 17 11.38 -9.53 -3.89
CA GLY A 17 12.09 -8.28 -3.59
C GLY A 17 12.27 -7.97 -2.10
N ILE A 18 12.06 -8.95 -1.21
CA ILE A 18 12.08 -8.77 0.26
C ILE A 18 13.46 -8.32 0.79
N HIS A 19 14.51 -8.46 -0.03
CA HIS A 19 15.89 -8.10 0.32
C HIS A 19 16.33 -6.72 -0.22
N GLU A 20 15.50 -6.02 -0.99
CA GLU A 20 15.93 -4.78 -1.68
C GLU A 20 15.82 -3.50 -0.84
N ASN A 21 15.24 -3.57 0.36
CA ASN A 21 15.04 -2.42 1.26
C ASN A 21 14.39 -1.23 0.53
N TYR A 22 13.24 -1.47 -0.10
CA TYR A 22 12.46 -0.44 -0.77
C TYR A 22 12.08 0.69 0.19
N ARG A 23 12.31 1.92 -0.25
CA ARG A 23 11.96 3.14 0.49
C ARG A 23 10.55 3.55 0.12
N THR A 24 9.68 3.69 1.11
CA THR A 24 8.27 3.98 0.91
C THR A 24 7.91 5.34 1.48
N ILE A 25 6.89 5.97 0.90
CA ILE A 25 6.19 7.11 1.50
C ILE A 25 4.70 6.80 1.58
N ILE A 26 4.02 7.37 2.57
CA ILE A 26 2.56 7.31 2.69
C ILE A 26 1.98 8.68 2.33
N ILE A 27 1.00 8.71 1.45
CA ILE A 27 0.26 9.92 1.09
C ILE A 27 -1.16 9.79 1.61
N GLY A 28 -1.53 10.69 2.52
CA GLY A 28 -2.75 10.64 3.31
C GLY A 28 -2.50 10.12 4.71
N ALA A 29 -2.59 10.99 5.71
CA ALA A 29 -2.47 10.74 7.14
C ALA A 29 -3.83 10.48 7.82
N GLY A 30 -4.86 10.10 7.05
CA GLY A 30 -6.15 9.65 7.55
C GLY A 30 -6.07 8.29 8.27
N ASN A 31 -7.22 7.68 8.55
CA ASN A 31 -7.29 6.42 9.31
C ASN A 31 -6.45 5.30 8.70
N MET A 32 -6.51 5.10 7.37
CA MET A 32 -5.76 4.04 6.70
C MET A 32 -4.25 4.30 6.70
N GLY A 33 -3.83 5.52 6.32
CA GLY A 33 -2.41 5.86 6.33
C GLY A 33 -1.79 5.79 7.73
N ARG A 34 -2.53 6.21 8.77
CA ARG A 34 -2.15 6.00 10.17
C ARG A 34 -2.02 4.53 10.53
N ALA A 35 -2.97 3.68 10.13
CA ALA A 35 -2.90 2.25 10.41
C ALA A 35 -1.67 1.60 9.75
N LEU A 36 -1.40 1.93 8.48
CA LEU A 36 -0.24 1.43 7.75
C LEU A 36 1.09 1.93 8.34
N ALA A 37 1.17 3.20 8.72
CA ALA A 37 2.36 3.79 9.35
C ALA A 37 2.71 3.14 10.72
N ASN A 38 1.72 2.59 11.42
CA ASN A 38 1.90 1.87 12.67
C ASN A 38 2.24 0.38 12.47
N HIS A 39 2.11 -0.15 11.25
CA HIS A 39 2.24 -1.57 10.96
C HIS A 39 3.69 -1.99 10.68
N ARG A 40 4.42 -2.31 11.75
CA ARG A 40 5.87 -2.65 11.71
C ARG A 40 6.26 -3.90 10.91
N LEU A 41 5.29 -4.71 10.45
CA LEU A 41 5.62 -5.92 9.68
C LEU A 41 6.19 -5.62 8.29
N PHE A 42 5.91 -4.44 7.71
CA PHE A 42 6.46 -4.07 6.40
C PHE A 42 7.96 -3.78 6.48
N GLU A 43 8.42 -3.09 7.52
CA GLU A 43 9.85 -2.84 7.78
C GLU A 43 10.64 -4.14 7.89
N LYS A 44 10.09 -5.15 8.59
CA LYS A 44 10.70 -6.48 8.71
C LYS A 44 10.80 -7.23 7.38
N ARG A 45 10.07 -6.80 6.36
CA ARG A 45 10.04 -7.40 5.02
C ARG A 45 10.77 -6.54 3.97
N GLY A 46 11.58 -5.58 4.40
CA GLY A 46 12.38 -4.74 3.50
C GLY A 46 11.62 -3.56 2.90
N PHE A 47 10.52 -3.11 3.52
CA PHE A 47 9.79 -1.90 3.12
C PHE A 47 9.91 -0.85 4.23
N VAL A 48 10.80 0.12 4.05
CA VAL A 48 11.11 1.13 5.05
C VAL A 48 10.36 2.41 4.71
N ASN A 49 9.42 2.81 5.57
CA ASN A 49 8.74 4.08 5.42
C ASN A 49 9.67 5.23 5.81
N GLU A 50 9.75 6.26 4.98
CA GLU A 50 10.62 7.42 5.19
C GLU A 50 9.83 8.64 5.67
N ALA A 51 8.62 8.86 5.13
CA ALA A 51 7.81 10.02 5.44
C ALA A 51 6.32 9.76 5.22
N ILE A 52 5.50 10.64 5.79
CA ILE A 52 4.05 10.71 5.56
C ILE A 52 3.74 12.11 5.05
N PHE A 53 2.89 12.21 4.04
CA PHE A 53 2.45 13.49 3.48
C PHE A 53 0.94 13.67 3.59
N ASP A 54 0.50 14.89 3.86
CA ASP A 54 -0.91 15.27 3.84
C ASP A 54 -1.07 16.75 3.41
N ILE A 55 -2.30 17.15 3.09
CA ILE A 55 -2.68 18.54 2.80
C ILE A 55 -3.41 19.20 3.97
N ASN A 56 -3.94 18.40 4.91
CA ASN A 56 -4.68 18.92 6.04
C ASN A 56 -3.71 19.59 7.03
N PRO A 57 -3.80 20.91 7.24
CA PRO A 57 -2.90 21.63 8.14
C PRO A 57 -2.99 21.18 9.60
N GLU A 58 -4.09 20.53 10.00
CA GLU A 58 -4.25 20.01 11.37
C GLU A 58 -3.37 18.79 11.66
N VAL A 59 -3.03 17.99 10.63
CA VAL A 59 -2.19 16.80 10.78
C VAL A 59 -0.75 17.06 10.34
N VAL A 60 -0.52 18.04 9.48
CA VAL A 60 0.82 18.44 9.04
C VAL A 60 1.63 18.98 10.23
N GLY A 61 2.89 18.56 10.32
CA GLY A 61 3.77 18.86 11.44
C GLY A 61 3.59 17.93 12.65
N THR A 62 2.52 17.13 12.70
CA THR A 62 2.36 16.10 13.73
C THR A 62 3.27 14.90 13.46
N THR A 63 3.32 13.96 14.39
CA THR A 63 4.07 12.71 14.26
C THR A 63 3.13 11.52 14.39
N ILE A 64 3.27 10.56 13.48
CA ILE A 64 2.59 9.26 13.56
C ILE A 64 3.67 8.20 13.77
N ASN A 65 3.61 7.50 14.89
CA ASN A 65 4.67 6.59 15.35
C ASN A 65 6.02 7.34 15.46
N ARG A 66 6.92 7.19 14.49
CA ARG A 66 8.21 7.90 14.42
C ARG A 66 8.36 8.79 13.18
N TYR A 67 7.31 8.87 12.35
CA TYR A 67 7.34 9.57 11.08
C TYR A 67 6.66 10.93 11.21
N LYS A 68 7.38 11.99 10.82
CA LYS A 68 6.81 13.33 10.74
C LYS A 68 5.85 13.40 9.55
N VAL A 69 4.69 14.02 9.76
CA VAL A 69 3.77 14.34 8.67
C VAL A 69 4.22 15.65 8.03
N MET A 70 4.60 15.59 6.76
CA MET A 70 5.05 16.71 5.94
C MET A 70 3.89 17.23 5.09
N HIS A 71 3.97 18.49 4.66
CA HIS A 71 2.97 19.01 3.72
C HIS A 71 3.23 18.43 2.32
N MET A 72 2.17 18.18 1.54
CA MET A 72 2.31 17.68 0.15
C MET A 72 3.11 18.60 -0.77
N ASP A 73 3.29 19.88 -0.43
CA ASP A 73 4.12 20.81 -1.20
C ASP A 73 5.63 20.54 -1.02
N GLU A 74 6.01 19.78 0.01
CA GLU A 74 7.39 19.36 0.26
C GLU A 74 7.75 18.06 -0.48
N LEU A 75 6.80 17.48 -1.24
CA LEU A 75 6.98 16.16 -1.86
C LEU A 75 8.16 16.16 -2.85
N GLU A 76 8.23 17.14 -3.75
CA GLU A 76 9.26 17.21 -4.79
C GLU A 76 10.65 17.43 -4.20
N SER A 77 10.77 18.31 -3.21
CA SER A 77 12.05 18.54 -2.54
C SER A 77 12.49 17.32 -1.75
N PHE A 78 11.55 16.63 -1.12
CA PHE A 78 11.82 15.38 -0.42
C PHE A 78 12.29 14.27 -1.36
N THR A 79 11.61 14.05 -2.50
CA THR A 79 12.00 13.00 -3.47
C THR A 79 13.26 13.33 -4.24
N ALA A 80 13.62 14.61 -4.38
CA ALA A 80 14.91 15.01 -4.92
C ALA A 80 16.06 14.73 -3.95
N ALA A 81 15.83 14.87 -2.65
CA ALA A 81 16.84 14.66 -1.60
C ALA A 81 16.93 13.21 -1.11
N ASN A 82 15.85 12.43 -1.26
CA ASN A 82 15.73 11.09 -0.70
C ASN A 82 15.28 10.10 -1.77
N ARG A 83 15.86 8.90 -1.75
CA ARG A 83 15.37 7.80 -2.58
C ARG A 83 13.98 7.38 -2.11
N VAL A 84 13.01 7.37 -3.03
CA VAL A 84 11.67 6.82 -2.83
C VAL A 84 11.37 5.85 -3.96
N ASP A 85 11.06 4.60 -3.62
CA ASP A 85 10.75 3.56 -4.59
C ASP A 85 9.24 3.37 -4.76
N ILE A 86 8.48 3.50 -3.66
CA ILE A 86 7.05 3.17 -3.61
C ILE A 86 6.27 4.28 -2.88
N ALA A 87 5.14 4.70 -3.45
CA ALA A 87 4.16 5.53 -2.75
C ALA A 87 2.91 4.73 -2.40
N ILE A 88 2.48 4.84 -1.15
CA ILE A 88 1.27 4.24 -0.63
C ILE A 88 0.17 5.31 -0.65
N LEU A 89 -0.86 5.11 -1.46
CA LEU A 89 -1.91 6.10 -1.68
C LEU A 89 -3.11 5.80 -0.77
N CYS A 90 -3.30 6.66 0.23
CA CYS A 90 -4.37 6.60 1.24
C CYS A 90 -5.25 7.86 1.20
N VAL A 91 -5.51 8.37 -0.01
CA VAL A 91 -6.27 9.60 -0.25
C VAL A 91 -7.70 9.31 -0.74
N PRO A 92 -8.61 10.29 -0.65
CA PRO A 92 -9.95 10.15 -1.22
C PRO A 92 -9.94 9.91 -2.74
N ASN A 93 -10.99 9.27 -3.27
CA ASN A 93 -11.14 8.97 -4.71
C ASN A 93 -10.90 10.20 -5.61
N SER A 94 -11.47 11.35 -5.24
CA SER A 94 -11.39 12.57 -6.04
C SER A 94 -9.96 13.09 -6.24
N GLN A 95 -9.02 12.70 -5.37
CA GLN A 95 -7.63 13.15 -5.41
C GLN A 95 -6.67 12.08 -5.92
N THR A 96 -7.09 10.81 -5.95
CA THR A 96 -6.19 9.68 -6.17
C THR A 96 -5.45 9.77 -7.51
N ALA A 97 -6.17 10.03 -8.62
CA ALA A 97 -5.56 10.09 -9.94
C ALA A 97 -4.52 11.23 -10.06
N ALA A 98 -4.85 12.42 -9.53
CA ALA A 98 -3.95 13.57 -9.56
C ALA A 98 -2.69 13.35 -8.72
N VAL A 99 -2.84 12.78 -7.52
CA VAL A 99 -1.71 12.43 -6.66
C VAL A 99 -0.85 11.35 -7.32
N ALA A 100 -1.47 10.32 -7.90
CA ALA A 100 -0.76 9.24 -8.55
C ALA A 100 0.07 9.71 -9.75
N GLU A 101 -0.49 10.57 -10.61
CA GLU A 101 0.25 11.18 -11.71
C GLU A 101 1.42 12.03 -11.23
N ARG A 102 1.18 12.86 -10.20
CA ARG A 102 2.23 13.70 -9.61
C ARG A 102 3.38 12.82 -9.10
N VAL A 103 3.07 11.79 -8.33
CA VAL A 103 4.05 10.86 -7.77
C VAL A 103 4.82 10.11 -8.87
N ALA A 104 4.12 9.58 -9.86
CA ALA A 104 4.74 8.88 -10.98
C ALA A 104 5.63 9.81 -11.83
N SER A 105 5.28 11.09 -11.94
CA SER A 105 6.11 12.09 -12.63
C SER A 105 7.44 12.37 -11.94
N LEU A 106 7.55 12.07 -10.64
CA LEU A 106 8.77 12.20 -9.83
C LEU A 106 9.69 10.97 -9.92
N GLY A 107 9.37 10.00 -10.77
CA GLY A 107 10.19 8.80 -10.97
C GLY A 107 9.97 7.69 -9.93
N ILE A 108 8.94 7.81 -9.09
CA ILE A 108 8.53 6.74 -8.18
C ILE A 108 7.95 5.60 -9.01
N ARG A 109 8.49 4.39 -8.82
CA ARG A 109 8.26 3.23 -9.70
C ARG A 109 7.12 2.33 -9.26
N GLY A 110 6.71 2.42 -7.99
CA GLY A 110 5.63 1.62 -7.42
C GLY A 110 4.55 2.49 -6.79
N LEU A 111 3.29 2.17 -7.07
CA LEU A 111 2.12 2.75 -6.42
C LEU A 111 1.32 1.63 -5.76
N TRP A 112 1.14 1.74 -4.45
CA TRP A 112 0.27 0.84 -3.70
C TRP A 112 -1.00 1.58 -3.31
N ASN A 113 -2.07 1.32 -4.05
CA ASN A 113 -3.30 2.10 -4.01
C ASN A 113 -4.33 1.48 -3.07
N PHE A 114 -4.62 2.18 -1.96
CA PHE A 114 -5.71 1.84 -1.02
C PHE A 114 -6.97 2.67 -1.25
N SER A 115 -7.01 3.50 -2.29
CA SER A 115 -8.24 4.22 -2.63
C SER A 115 -9.32 3.24 -3.15
N PRO A 116 -10.60 3.57 -2.97
CA PRO A 116 -11.71 2.79 -3.52
C PRO A 116 -11.79 2.69 -5.07
N MET A 117 -10.86 3.29 -5.82
CA MET A 117 -10.87 3.26 -7.29
C MET A 117 -9.74 2.40 -7.87
N ASP A 118 -10.01 1.72 -8.97
CA ASP A 118 -8.96 1.11 -9.79
C ASP A 118 -8.15 2.17 -10.49
N LEU A 119 -6.91 2.36 -10.03
CA LEU A 119 -5.99 3.29 -10.62
C LEU A 119 -5.33 2.67 -11.87
N LYS A 120 -5.32 3.43 -12.96
CA LYS A 120 -4.59 3.13 -14.19
C LYS A 120 -3.92 4.41 -14.67
N LEU A 121 -2.63 4.32 -14.98
CA LEU A 121 -1.83 5.43 -15.51
C LEU A 121 -1.13 4.98 -16.79
N ASP A 122 -0.96 5.90 -17.74
CA ASP A 122 -0.18 5.65 -18.97
C ASP A 122 1.30 6.01 -18.75
N ARG A 123 1.90 5.37 -17.75
CA ARG A 123 3.29 5.56 -17.34
C ARG A 123 3.92 4.21 -17.01
N GLU A 124 5.24 4.13 -17.13
CA GLU A 124 6.01 2.95 -16.70
C GLU A 124 6.12 2.91 -15.16
N VAL A 125 4.99 2.63 -14.50
CA VAL A 125 4.86 2.54 -13.05
C VAL A 125 4.06 1.29 -12.70
N VAL A 126 4.52 0.53 -11.71
CA VAL A 126 3.82 -0.66 -11.22
C VAL A 126 2.74 -0.21 -10.24
N ILE A 127 1.49 -0.59 -10.51
CA ILE A 127 0.33 -0.22 -9.69
C ILE A 127 -0.29 -1.48 -9.11
N GLU A 128 -0.43 -1.52 -7.79
CA GLU A 128 -1.16 -2.56 -7.07
C GLU A 128 -2.37 -1.93 -6.37
N ASN A 129 -3.58 -2.30 -6.79
CA ASN A 129 -4.84 -1.82 -6.20
C ASN A 129 -5.29 -2.77 -5.07
N VAL A 130 -5.67 -2.21 -3.92
CA VAL A 130 -6.13 -2.98 -2.75
C VAL A 130 -7.60 -2.73 -2.49
N HIS A 131 -8.41 -3.78 -2.67
CA HIS A 131 -9.84 -3.75 -2.35
C HIS A 131 -10.11 -4.56 -1.07
N LEU A 132 -10.14 -3.88 0.08
CA LEU A 132 -10.40 -4.53 1.37
C LEU A 132 -11.78 -5.22 1.42
N GLY A 133 -12.74 -4.74 0.64
CA GLY A 133 -14.09 -5.29 0.57
C GLY A 133 -14.16 -6.69 -0.07
N ASP A 134 -13.24 -7.03 -0.98
CA ASP A 134 -13.31 -8.25 -1.78
C ASP A 134 -13.23 -9.51 -0.91
N GLY A 135 -12.33 -9.50 0.09
CA GLY A 135 -12.20 -10.59 1.04
C GLY A 135 -13.48 -10.79 1.86
N LEU A 136 -14.13 -9.70 2.26
CA LEU A 136 -15.38 -9.76 3.01
C LEU A 136 -16.55 -10.24 2.15
N MET A 137 -16.65 -9.77 0.90
CA MET A 137 -17.66 -10.22 -0.06
C MET A 137 -17.50 -11.72 -0.39
N LEU A 138 -16.26 -12.19 -0.57
CA LEU A 138 -15.96 -13.60 -0.77
C LEU A 138 -16.39 -14.45 0.43
N LEU A 139 -16.18 -13.95 1.65
CA LEU A 139 -16.66 -14.62 2.86
C LEU A 139 -18.19 -14.70 2.89
N GLY A 140 -18.89 -13.60 2.62
CA GLY A 140 -20.35 -13.57 2.54
C GLY A 140 -20.91 -14.56 1.52
N TYR A 141 -20.28 -14.63 0.35
CA TYR A 141 -20.62 -15.61 -0.68
C TYR A 141 -20.45 -17.06 -0.20
N ARG A 142 -19.35 -17.37 0.48
CA ARG A 142 -19.09 -18.71 1.03
C ARG A 142 -20.14 -19.12 2.06
N LEU A 143 -20.53 -18.19 2.95
CA LEU A 143 -21.59 -18.41 3.93
C LEU A 143 -22.93 -18.69 3.25
N SER A 144 -23.34 -17.84 2.29
CA SER A 144 -24.59 -18.00 1.55
C SER A 144 -24.67 -19.35 0.80
N ARG A 145 -23.56 -19.81 0.22
CA ARG A 145 -23.50 -21.14 -0.42
C ARG A 145 -23.59 -22.29 0.57
N HIS A 146 -22.94 -22.17 1.71
CA HIS A 146 -22.97 -23.19 2.75
C HIS A 146 -24.40 -23.39 3.29
N ASP A 147 -25.12 -22.29 3.53
CA ASP A 147 -26.51 -22.34 4.00
C ASP A 147 -27.45 -22.99 2.97
N SER A 148 -27.28 -22.63 1.69
CA SER A 148 -28.08 -23.20 0.57
C SER A 148 -27.87 -24.72 0.39
N GLN A 149 -26.67 -25.23 0.68
CA GLN A 149 -26.35 -26.66 0.61
C GLN A 149 -26.95 -27.44 1.78
N GLN A 150 -27.01 -26.84 2.99
CA GLN A 150 -27.64 -27.46 4.15
C GLN A 150 -29.16 -27.57 4.00
N ASP A 151 -29.82 -26.59 3.40
CA ASP A 151 -31.26 -26.63 3.15
C ASP A 151 -31.66 -27.64 2.08
N SER A 152 -30.75 -27.94 1.13
CA SER A 152 -30.94 -28.95 0.09
C SER A 152 -30.72 -30.38 0.59
N GLN A 153 -29.95 -30.58 1.66
CA GLN A 153 -29.73 -31.89 2.29
C GLN A 153 -30.75 -32.24 3.38
N LYS A 154 -31.52 -31.25 3.86
CA LYS A 154 -32.62 -31.44 4.82
C LYS A 154 -33.98 -31.71 4.15
N LYS A 155 -34.06 -31.64 2.83
CA LYS A 155 -35.21 -32.03 2.01
C LYS A 155 -34.98 -33.41 1.41
#